data_AF-U5QHV6-F1
#
_entry.id   AF-U5QHV6-F1
#
_cell.length_a   1.000
_cell.length_b   1.000
_cell.length_c   1.000
_cell.angle_alpha   90.00
_cell.angle_beta   90.00
_cell.angle_gamma   90.00
#
_symmetry.space_group_name_H-M   'P 1'
#
loop_
_entity.id
_entity.type
_entity.pdbx_description
1 polymer ?
#
loop_
_entity_poly.entity_id
_entity_poly.type
_entity_poly.pdbx_seq_one_letter_code
_entity_poly.pdbx_strand_id
1 'polypeptide(L)'
;MRSKQFWLLATTATAFLVFVGILGLFFVGNGAVSADSLAPAALTRTVAAGARTRYELQIKHLDRRARLAVHGLPWGAEGRFVIGRDRATLYVWTTPWTFAGRSLLKIDGSTAAGPIAPMSATLITRSVPLSAAYGIWTPTVWDTCSVDIHNSYAVIGPGGKLYPTWHPPIDPATGCTFGHEHGKDPSGSAVFDLTGGVPFGAANEALDTYAANQGLVDMRHEDHVGHKINWTNNTRALNNSRIKCSILTHVHQGTHSPDAFSNNLHEVGYYARCSDGNQLALNLLSPFGNGGEFTEGCNRSKTIATAEPMPMDSPDGFTGTARAIPDLSCIKQYILVPEGQTSQFSPNDAAGTFGGLYESWQPTLRLVSPDEPGPIVFITPEFAVLNPVRYYDPAQSDSLAYSIGICTLVEPNGDTVHGSSACNQVLKHPEWTYDNPDSPFNGAHRVVGKFGNIEINNAGGRTTWYSDPYGTNLQTRPFPGSIKQTISATDNGSGYNFNTEGSFDFTSTGVHAPN
;
A
#
# COMPACT_ATOMS: atom_id res chain seq x y z
N MET A 1 10.20 -11.68 -34.99
CA MET A 1 8.84 -11.75 -34.41
C MET A 1 8.81 -12.95 -33.47
N ARG A 2 8.66 -12.75 -32.16
CA ARG A 2 8.58 -13.83 -31.16
C ARG A 2 7.30 -13.65 -30.37
N SER A 3 6.48 -14.70 -30.26
CA SER A 3 5.35 -14.71 -29.34
C SER A 3 5.88 -14.85 -27.91
N LYS A 4 5.35 -14.06 -26.98
CA LYS A 4 5.51 -14.30 -25.54
C LYS A 4 4.14 -14.76 -25.03
N GLN A 5 4.04 -16.02 -24.64
CA GLN A 5 2.87 -16.58 -23.96
C GLN A 5 3.18 -16.63 -22.48
N PHE A 6 2.30 -16.08 -21.64
CA PHE A 6 2.41 -16.18 -20.19
C PHE A 6 1.58 -17.36 -19.69
N TRP A 7 2.21 -18.26 -18.93
CA TRP A 7 1.60 -19.47 -18.40
C TRP A 7 1.33 -19.32 -16.90
N LEU A 8 0.13 -19.73 -16.46
CA LEU A 8 -0.15 -20.02 -15.06
C LEU A 8 -0.05 -21.54 -14.88
N LEU A 9 0.91 -22.02 -14.08
CA LEU A 9 1.06 -23.43 -13.75
C LEU A 9 0.04 -23.83 -12.68
N ALA A 10 -0.86 -24.75 -13.03
CA ALA A 10 -1.61 -25.56 -12.07
C ALA A 10 -1.03 -26.98 -12.14
N THR A 11 -0.46 -27.44 -11.03
CA THR A 11 0.12 -28.77 -10.88
C THR A 11 -0.97 -29.83 -10.71
N THR A 12 -1.11 -30.74 -11.66
CA THR A 12 -1.44 -32.15 -11.39
C THR A 12 -0.79 -33.03 -12.45
N ALA A 13 -0.03 -34.02 -11.97
CA ALA A 13 0.73 -34.96 -12.78
C ALA A 13 -0.17 -36.06 -13.35
N THR A 14 -0.07 -36.35 -14.66
CA THR A 14 -0.01 -37.72 -15.18
C THR A 14 0.59 -37.72 -16.59
N ALA A 15 1.56 -38.59 -16.83
CA ALA A 15 2.30 -38.76 -18.08
C ALA A 15 1.55 -39.65 -19.08
N PHE A 16 1.75 -39.44 -20.40
CA PHE A 16 2.04 -40.49 -21.40
C PHE A 16 2.51 -39.90 -22.75
N LEU A 17 3.32 -40.71 -23.45
CA LEU A 17 4.19 -40.45 -24.61
C LEU A 17 3.50 -40.23 -25.99
N VAL A 18 4.11 -39.32 -26.78
CA VAL A 18 4.66 -39.41 -28.17
C VAL A 18 3.97 -40.29 -29.24
N PHE A 19 3.61 -39.71 -30.41
CA PHE A 19 4.19 -40.02 -31.74
C PHE A 19 3.82 -39.02 -32.85
N VAL A 20 4.77 -38.84 -33.78
CA VAL A 20 4.78 -38.01 -35.00
C VAL A 20 4.23 -38.81 -36.19
N GLY A 21 3.54 -38.16 -37.14
CA GLY A 21 3.26 -38.74 -38.47
C GLY A 21 2.54 -37.81 -39.45
N ILE A 22 3.23 -37.43 -40.53
CA ILE A 22 2.74 -36.71 -41.72
C ILE A 22 2.38 -37.76 -42.79
N LEU A 23 1.20 -37.71 -43.40
CA LEU A 23 0.91 -37.66 -44.86
C LEU A 23 -0.59 -37.90 -45.13
N GLY A 24 -1.15 -37.14 -46.07
CA GLY A 24 -2.59 -37.01 -46.28
C GLY A 24 -3.28 -38.06 -47.13
N LEU A 25 -4.61 -37.94 -47.22
CA LEU A 25 -5.43 -38.45 -48.31
C LEU A 25 -6.69 -37.58 -48.45
N PHE A 26 -6.98 -37.18 -49.69
CA PHE A 26 -8.17 -36.44 -50.08
C PHE A 26 -9.44 -37.28 -49.92
N PHE A 27 -10.48 -36.73 -49.28
CA PHE A 27 -11.87 -37.12 -49.50
C PHE A 27 -12.71 -35.86 -49.67
N VAL A 28 -13.36 -35.76 -50.83
CA VAL A 28 -14.38 -34.77 -51.16
C VAL A 28 -15.66 -35.18 -50.44
N GLY A 29 -16.05 -34.44 -49.42
CA GLY A 29 -17.33 -34.60 -48.72
C GLY A 29 -18.01 -33.24 -48.63
N ASN A 30 -19.14 -33.10 -49.32
CA ASN A 30 -20.06 -31.97 -49.17
C ASN A 30 -20.60 -31.97 -47.73
N GLY A 31 -20.10 -31.06 -46.90
CA GLY A 31 -20.55 -30.83 -45.53
C GLY A 31 -20.74 -29.33 -45.31
N ALA A 32 -21.89 -28.97 -44.75
CA ALA A 32 -22.35 -27.61 -44.54
C ALA A 32 -21.28 -26.68 -43.93
N VAL A 33 -21.15 -25.49 -44.51
CA VAL A 33 -20.37 -24.37 -43.97
C VAL A 33 -21.03 -23.96 -42.65
N SER A 34 -20.41 -24.28 -41.51
CA SER A 34 -20.78 -23.64 -40.25
C SER A 34 -20.29 -22.20 -40.28
N ALA A 35 -21.22 -21.25 -40.20
CA ALA A 35 -20.91 -19.87 -39.91
C ALA A 35 -20.21 -19.75 -38.54
N ASP A 36 -19.38 -18.72 -38.42
CA ASP A 36 -18.78 -18.16 -37.20
C ASP A 36 -17.47 -18.77 -36.67
N SER A 37 -16.40 -18.70 -37.48
CA SER A 37 -15.08 -18.35 -36.94
C SER A 37 -14.82 -16.86 -37.20
N LEU A 38 -15.40 -15.99 -36.39
CA LEU A 38 -15.08 -14.56 -36.44
C LEU A 38 -13.59 -14.38 -36.17
N ALA A 39 -12.86 -13.80 -37.12
CA ALA A 39 -11.46 -13.45 -36.95
C ALA A 39 -11.31 -12.54 -35.72
N PRO A 40 -10.24 -12.68 -34.92
CA PRO A 40 -10.12 -11.88 -33.72
C PRO A 40 -9.97 -10.39 -34.05
N ALA A 41 -10.44 -9.53 -33.17
CA ALA A 41 -10.32 -8.09 -33.34
C ALA A 41 -8.83 -7.68 -33.39
N ALA A 42 -8.37 -7.25 -34.56
CA ALA A 42 -7.05 -6.65 -34.73
C ALA A 42 -7.15 -5.13 -34.62
N LEU A 43 -6.45 -4.51 -33.67
CA LEU A 43 -6.45 -3.08 -33.42
C LEU A 43 -5.11 -2.45 -33.85
N THR A 44 -5.04 -1.81 -35.02
CA THR A 44 -3.81 -1.14 -35.48
C THR A 44 -3.63 0.22 -34.83
N ARG A 45 -2.59 0.48 -34.03
CA ARG A 45 -2.40 1.79 -33.38
C ARG A 45 -0.93 2.23 -33.28
N THR A 46 -0.71 3.54 -33.23
CA THR A 46 0.61 4.12 -32.96
C THR A 46 0.81 4.21 -31.45
N VAL A 47 1.91 3.64 -30.94
CA VAL A 47 2.33 3.86 -29.55
C VAL A 47 3.46 4.89 -29.60
N ALA A 48 3.26 6.04 -28.96
CA ALA A 48 4.30 7.07 -28.88
C ALA A 48 5.41 6.62 -27.93
N ALA A 49 6.67 6.92 -28.26
CA ALA A 49 7.81 6.64 -27.39
C ALA A 49 7.72 7.45 -26.08
N GLY A 50 8.19 6.87 -24.98
CA GLY A 50 8.15 7.51 -23.65
C GLY A 50 6.74 7.72 -23.08
N ALA A 51 5.72 7.10 -23.65
CA ALA A 51 4.34 7.22 -23.19
C ALA A 51 3.86 5.94 -22.48
N ARG A 52 3.06 6.13 -21.42
CA ARG A 52 2.16 5.09 -20.89
C ARG A 52 0.80 5.24 -21.55
N THR A 53 0.40 4.23 -22.31
CA THR A 53 -0.90 4.21 -23.01
C THR A 53 -1.82 3.21 -22.34
N ARG A 54 -3.01 3.68 -21.94
CA ARG A 54 -4.09 2.84 -21.42
C ARG A 54 -5.03 2.41 -22.54
N TYR A 55 -5.39 1.14 -22.56
CA TYR A 55 -6.44 0.59 -23.39
C TYR A 55 -7.50 -0.03 -22.47
N GLU A 56 -8.71 0.51 -22.48
CA GLU A 56 -9.85 -0.11 -21.77
C GLU A 56 -10.60 -1.05 -22.71
N LEU A 57 -10.89 -2.24 -22.20
CA LEU A 57 -11.65 -3.27 -22.87
C LEU A 57 -12.86 -3.57 -22.00
N GLN A 58 -14.06 -3.28 -22.49
CA GLN A 58 -15.26 -3.83 -21.87
C GLN A 58 -15.34 -5.31 -22.23
N ILE A 59 -15.42 -6.17 -21.22
CA ILE A 59 -15.51 -7.61 -21.42
C ILE A 59 -16.72 -8.10 -20.63
N LYS A 60 -17.82 -8.39 -21.35
CA LYS A 60 -18.97 -9.04 -20.73
C LYS A 60 -18.62 -10.51 -20.44
N HIS A 61 -18.97 -10.98 -19.25
CA HIS A 61 -18.81 -12.38 -18.83
C HIS A 61 -17.37 -12.86 -18.66
N LEU A 62 -16.53 -12.05 -18.01
CA LEU A 62 -15.26 -12.53 -17.48
C LEU A 62 -15.51 -13.54 -16.36
N ASP A 63 -15.17 -14.81 -16.60
CA ASP A 63 -14.83 -15.70 -15.49
C ASP A 63 -13.40 -15.39 -15.02
N ARG A 64 -13.06 -15.77 -13.78
CA ARG A 64 -11.71 -15.57 -13.22
C ARG A 64 -10.60 -16.36 -13.96
N ARG A 65 -10.93 -17.10 -15.02
CA ARG A 65 -10.04 -17.98 -15.79
C ARG A 65 -9.77 -17.45 -17.21
N ALA A 66 -10.32 -16.30 -17.57
CA ALA A 66 -10.07 -15.72 -18.89
C ALA A 66 -8.58 -15.48 -19.12
N ARG A 67 -8.13 -15.83 -20.32
CA ARG A 67 -6.76 -15.57 -20.78
C ARG A 67 -6.82 -14.43 -21.78
N LEU A 68 -6.01 -13.39 -21.56
CA LEU A 68 -5.83 -12.28 -22.50
C LEU A 68 -4.39 -12.28 -22.98
N ALA A 69 -4.21 -12.22 -24.30
CA ALA A 69 -2.89 -12.07 -24.91
C ALA A 69 -2.85 -10.78 -25.71
N VAL A 70 -1.69 -10.12 -25.68
CA VAL A 70 -1.42 -8.93 -26.49
C VAL A 70 -0.31 -9.25 -27.47
N HIS A 71 -0.56 -9.03 -28.75
CA HIS A 71 0.44 -9.22 -29.82
C HIS A 71 0.77 -7.90 -30.49
N GLY A 72 1.99 -7.80 -31.02
CA GLY A 72 2.41 -6.69 -31.89
C GLY A 72 2.85 -5.42 -31.17
N LEU A 73 3.21 -5.50 -29.88
CA LEU A 73 3.86 -4.38 -29.18
C LEU A 73 5.14 -3.91 -29.90
N PRO A 74 5.44 -2.61 -29.92
CA PRO A 74 6.72 -2.10 -30.44
C PRO A 74 7.91 -2.76 -29.75
N TRP A 75 9.05 -2.82 -30.44
CA TRP A 75 10.27 -3.33 -29.81
C TRP A 75 10.69 -2.43 -28.65
N GLY A 76 10.86 -3.02 -27.46
CA GLY A 76 11.12 -2.28 -26.22
C GLY A 76 9.86 -1.83 -25.46
N ALA A 77 8.66 -2.09 -26.01
CA ALA A 77 7.41 -1.86 -25.28
C ALA A 77 7.00 -3.10 -24.48
N GLU A 78 6.46 -2.86 -23.29
CA GLU A 78 5.90 -3.88 -22.42
C GLU A 78 4.39 -3.66 -22.25
N GLY A 79 3.64 -4.67 -21.85
CA GLY A 79 2.24 -4.48 -21.52
C GLY A 79 1.70 -5.47 -20.50
N ARG A 80 0.72 -5.03 -19.71
CA ARG A 80 0.05 -5.84 -18.67
C ARG A 80 -1.45 -5.58 -18.66
N PHE A 81 -2.20 -6.65 -18.47
CA PHE A 81 -3.63 -6.58 -18.24
C PHE A 81 -3.93 -6.46 -16.74
N VAL A 82 -4.83 -5.56 -16.39
CA VAL A 82 -5.55 -5.53 -15.11
C VAL A 82 -6.98 -5.94 -15.40
N ILE A 83 -7.42 -7.06 -14.82
CA ILE A 83 -8.71 -7.67 -15.10
C ILE A 83 -9.66 -7.37 -13.93
N GLY A 84 -10.73 -6.62 -14.20
CA GLY A 84 -11.86 -6.40 -13.31
C GLY A 84 -13.04 -7.34 -13.63
N ARG A 85 -14.17 -7.14 -12.94
CA ARG A 85 -15.35 -8.02 -13.05
C ARG A 85 -16.04 -7.97 -14.43
N ASP A 86 -15.98 -6.83 -15.09
CA ASP A 86 -16.69 -6.50 -16.34
C ASP A 86 -15.81 -5.73 -17.34
N ARG A 87 -14.52 -5.56 -17.02
CA ARG A 87 -13.55 -4.77 -17.79
C ARG A 87 -12.16 -5.38 -17.67
N ALA A 88 -11.38 -5.32 -18.73
CA ALA A 88 -9.93 -5.46 -18.65
C ALA A 88 -9.27 -4.16 -19.11
N THR A 89 -8.21 -3.76 -18.44
CA THR A 89 -7.40 -2.60 -18.83
C THR A 89 -6.02 -3.11 -19.21
N LEU A 90 -5.62 -2.90 -20.45
CA LEU A 90 -4.23 -3.12 -20.87
C LEU A 90 -3.46 -1.81 -20.70
N TYR A 91 -2.40 -1.86 -19.91
CA TYR A 91 -1.38 -0.82 -19.86
C TYR A 91 -0.26 -1.21 -20.81
N VAL A 92 0.14 -0.30 -21.68
CA VAL A 92 1.33 -0.44 -22.51
C VAL A 92 2.31 0.65 -22.13
N TRP A 93 3.55 0.25 -21.87
CA TRP A 93 4.63 1.14 -21.49
C TRP A 93 5.66 1.17 -22.60
N THR A 94 6.17 2.37 -22.86
CA THR A 94 7.27 2.58 -23.81
C THR A 94 8.32 3.43 -23.13
N THR A 95 9.57 3.07 -23.32
CA THR A 95 10.72 3.88 -22.92
C THR A 95 10.97 4.99 -23.94
N PRO A 96 11.75 6.04 -23.61
CA PRO A 96 12.21 7.02 -24.60
C PRO A 96 12.97 6.40 -25.78
N TRP A 97 13.56 5.22 -25.57
CA TRP A 97 14.31 4.44 -26.55
C TRP A 97 13.43 3.49 -27.37
N THR A 98 12.13 3.42 -27.07
CA THR A 98 11.19 2.63 -27.87
C THR A 98 11.01 3.30 -29.22
N PHE A 99 11.24 2.58 -30.31
CA PHE A 99 11.01 3.12 -31.64
C PHE A 99 9.53 3.49 -31.79
N ALA A 100 9.25 4.78 -31.98
CA ALA A 100 7.91 5.25 -32.30
C ALA A 100 7.44 4.55 -33.59
N GLY A 101 6.32 3.82 -33.50
CA GLY A 101 5.86 2.97 -34.59
C GLY A 101 4.37 2.66 -34.50
N ARG A 102 3.77 2.40 -35.66
CA ARG A 102 2.45 1.78 -35.74
C ARG A 102 2.57 0.29 -35.47
N SER A 103 1.96 -0.14 -34.39
CA SER A 103 1.91 -1.52 -33.93
C SER A 103 0.49 -2.06 -34.10
N LEU A 104 0.36 -3.23 -34.73
CA LEU A 104 -0.90 -3.95 -34.77
C LEU A 104 -1.09 -4.65 -33.43
N LEU A 105 -1.86 -4.03 -32.54
CA LEU A 105 -2.22 -4.61 -31.27
C LEU A 105 -3.35 -5.62 -31.47
N LYS A 106 -3.04 -6.91 -31.41
CA LYS A 106 -4.08 -7.94 -31.45
C LYS A 106 -4.34 -8.42 -30.03
N ILE A 107 -5.59 -8.34 -29.60
CA ILE A 107 -6.02 -8.80 -28.28
C ILE A 107 -6.88 -10.03 -28.49
N ASP A 108 -6.34 -11.18 -28.12
CA ASP A 108 -7.02 -12.47 -28.23
C ASP A 108 -7.37 -12.96 -26.82
N GLY A 109 -8.52 -13.62 -26.66
CA GLY A 109 -8.87 -14.24 -25.39
C GLY A 109 -9.91 -15.34 -25.44
N SER A 110 -9.88 -16.20 -24.43
CA SER A 110 -10.77 -17.35 -24.27
C SER A 110 -11.25 -17.47 -22.83
N THR A 111 -12.52 -17.82 -22.62
CA THR A 111 -13.09 -18.23 -21.34
C THR A 111 -13.38 -19.74 -21.33
N ALA A 112 -13.74 -20.31 -20.17
CA ALA A 112 -14.22 -21.70 -20.12
C ALA A 112 -15.52 -21.92 -20.92
N ALA A 113 -16.26 -20.85 -21.25
CA ALA A 113 -17.50 -20.88 -22.02
C ALA A 113 -17.28 -20.70 -23.55
N GLY A 114 -16.03 -20.49 -24.00
CA GLY A 114 -15.69 -20.34 -25.42
C GLY A 114 -14.84 -19.10 -25.73
N PRO A 115 -14.61 -18.82 -27.03
CA PRO A 115 -13.91 -17.62 -27.49
C PRO A 115 -14.64 -16.35 -27.02
N ILE A 116 -13.90 -15.34 -26.59
CA ILE A 116 -14.50 -14.04 -26.26
C ILE A 116 -14.95 -13.38 -27.56
N ALA A 117 -16.26 -13.13 -27.71
CA ALA A 117 -16.78 -12.42 -28.87
C ALA A 117 -16.14 -11.02 -28.97
N PRO A 118 -15.73 -10.56 -30.18
CA PRO A 118 -15.06 -9.28 -30.33
C PRO A 118 -16.02 -8.15 -29.92
N MET A 119 -15.68 -7.48 -28.81
CA MET A 119 -16.38 -6.27 -28.38
C MET A 119 -15.57 -5.03 -28.76
N SER A 120 -16.28 -3.97 -29.11
CA SER A 120 -15.72 -2.66 -29.44
C SER A 120 -14.77 -2.18 -28.34
N ALA A 121 -13.47 -2.18 -28.62
CA ALA A 121 -12.48 -1.53 -27.78
C ALA A 121 -12.56 -0.01 -28.04
N THR A 122 -13.22 0.72 -27.14
CA THR A 122 -13.22 2.18 -27.18
C THR A 122 -11.86 2.68 -26.71
N LEU A 123 -11.11 3.29 -27.62
CA LEU A 123 -9.81 3.89 -27.33
C LEU A 123 -10.00 5.18 -26.53
N ILE A 124 -9.57 5.18 -25.27
CA ILE A 124 -9.24 6.40 -24.56
C ILE A 124 -7.71 6.44 -24.45
N THR A 125 -7.01 6.88 -25.51
CA THR A 125 -5.59 7.27 -25.40
C THR A 125 -5.53 8.54 -24.57
N ARG A 126 -5.49 8.37 -23.26
CA ARG A 126 -5.13 9.43 -22.34
C ARG A 126 -3.71 9.13 -21.91
N SER A 127 -2.77 10.02 -22.25
CA SER A 127 -1.53 10.12 -21.48
C SER A 127 -1.96 10.36 -20.04
N VAL A 128 -1.79 9.36 -19.20
CA VAL A 128 -2.09 9.51 -17.78
C VAL A 128 -0.90 10.25 -17.19
N PRO A 129 -1.09 11.45 -16.60
CA PRO A 129 -0.01 12.13 -15.91
C PRO A 129 0.49 11.24 -14.77
N LEU A 130 1.79 11.26 -14.49
CA LEU A 130 2.37 10.54 -13.36
C LEU A 130 2.15 11.37 -12.08
N SER A 131 1.92 10.70 -10.95
CA SER A 131 2.03 11.35 -9.64
C SER A 131 3.49 11.57 -9.27
N ALA A 132 3.75 12.44 -8.30
CA ALA A 132 5.06 12.67 -7.72
C ALA A 132 5.62 11.39 -7.07
N ALA A 133 4.76 10.57 -6.46
CA ALA A 133 5.15 9.30 -5.86
C ALA A 133 5.53 8.22 -6.89
N TYR A 134 5.17 8.40 -8.16
CA TYR A 134 5.34 7.37 -9.17
C TYR A 134 6.80 7.31 -9.67
N GLY A 135 7.39 6.11 -9.64
CA GLY A 135 8.72 5.87 -10.20
C GLY A 135 9.90 6.30 -9.33
N ILE A 136 9.66 6.58 -8.04
CA ILE A 136 10.70 7.02 -7.09
C ILE A 136 11.46 5.86 -6.41
N TRP A 137 10.92 4.64 -6.46
CA TRP A 137 11.61 3.47 -5.90
C TRP A 137 12.85 3.11 -6.73
N THR A 138 13.92 2.77 -6.04
CA THR A 138 15.17 2.29 -6.63
C THR A 138 15.61 1.01 -5.93
N PRO A 139 16.03 -0.04 -6.67
CA PRO A 139 16.52 -1.26 -6.07
C PRO A 139 17.84 -1.00 -5.33
N THR A 140 17.96 -1.63 -4.18
CA THR A 140 19.20 -1.75 -3.41
C THR A 140 20.08 -2.87 -3.95
N VAL A 141 21.19 -3.16 -3.26
CA VAL A 141 22.09 -4.27 -3.59
C VAL A 141 21.48 -5.65 -3.32
N TRP A 142 20.40 -5.71 -2.52
CA TRP A 142 19.71 -6.95 -2.15
C TRP A 142 18.52 -7.25 -3.07
N ASP A 143 18.07 -6.24 -3.82
CA ASP A 143 16.90 -6.32 -4.67
C ASP A 143 17.21 -6.94 -6.02
N THR A 144 16.32 -7.82 -6.46
CA THR A 144 16.49 -8.52 -7.74
C THR A 144 15.46 -8.06 -8.77
N CYS A 145 14.41 -7.35 -8.35
CA CYS A 145 13.45 -6.74 -9.28
C CYS A 145 14.02 -5.48 -9.93
N SER A 146 13.66 -5.27 -11.20
CA SER A 146 13.95 -4.02 -11.88
C SER A 146 12.93 -2.93 -11.51
N VAL A 147 13.33 -1.68 -11.69
CA VAL A 147 12.45 -0.51 -11.56
C VAL A 147 11.21 -0.66 -12.44
N ASP A 148 11.34 -1.21 -13.66
CA ASP A 148 10.21 -1.39 -14.57
C ASP A 148 9.18 -2.41 -14.05
N ILE A 149 9.63 -3.52 -13.45
CA ILE A 149 8.74 -4.50 -12.83
C ILE A 149 7.99 -3.88 -11.66
N HIS A 150 8.69 -3.16 -10.78
CA HIS A 150 8.09 -2.45 -9.65
C HIS A 150 7.03 -1.45 -10.13
N ASN A 151 7.42 -0.61 -11.07
CA ASN A 151 6.58 0.43 -11.68
C ASN A 151 5.41 -0.11 -12.53
N SER A 152 5.34 -1.42 -12.75
CA SER A 152 4.19 -2.08 -13.35
C SER A 152 3.01 -2.23 -12.38
N TYR A 153 3.28 -2.13 -11.07
CA TYR A 153 2.27 -2.09 -10.01
C TYR A 153 1.81 -0.64 -9.82
N ALA A 154 0.78 -0.27 -10.57
CA ALA A 154 0.25 1.08 -10.55
C ALA A 154 -1.27 1.12 -10.71
N VAL A 155 -1.90 2.17 -10.16
CA VAL A 155 -3.33 2.43 -10.26
C VAL A 155 -3.60 3.88 -10.66
N ILE A 156 -4.75 4.13 -11.29
CA ILE A 156 -5.23 5.49 -11.54
C ILE A 156 -5.95 5.98 -10.29
N GLY A 157 -5.40 7.00 -9.64
CA GLY A 157 -5.99 7.60 -8.44
C GLY A 157 -7.12 8.59 -8.77
N PRO A 158 -7.76 9.18 -7.75
CA PRO A 158 -8.87 10.13 -7.90
C PRO A 158 -8.57 11.35 -8.77
N GLY A 159 -7.31 11.83 -8.78
CA GLY A 159 -6.85 12.93 -9.63
C GLY A 159 -6.66 12.56 -11.11
N GLY A 160 -6.91 11.31 -11.49
CA GLY A 160 -6.68 10.81 -12.85
C GLY A 160 -5.20 10.68 -13.22
N LYS A 161 -4.29 10.73 -12.23
CA LYS A 161 -2.86 10.45 -12.37
C LYS A 161 -2.56 8.97 -12.10
N LEU A 162 -1.41 8.50 -12.56
CA LEU A 162 -0.90 7.16 -12.29
C LEU A 162 -0.07 7.18 -11.02
N TYR A 163 -0.43 6.36 -10.05
CA TYR A 163 0.24 6.22 -8.76
C TYR A 163 0.81 4.81 -8.63
N PRO A 164 1.90 4.63 -7.87
CA PRO A 164 2.24 3.30 -7.40
C PRO A 164 1.11 2.77 -6.50
N THR A 165 1.04 1.45 -6.38
CA THR A 165 0.07 0.74 -5.55
C THR A 165 0.73 -0.50 -4.97
N TRP A 166 0.04 -1.18 -4.06
CA TRP A 166 0.46 -2.45 -3.50
C TRP A 166 1.00 -3.45 -4.53
N HIS A 167 2.11 -4.08 -4.17
CA HIS A 167 2.65 -5.28 -4.79
C HIS A 167 3.01 -6.30 -3.69
N PRO A 168 3.05 -7.60 -4.01
CA PRO A 168 3.63 -8.59 -3.10
C PRO A 168 5.14 -8.36 -2.95
N PRO A 169 5.80 -8.80 -1.86
CA PRO A 169 7.25 -8.63 -1.69
C PRO A 169 8.09 -9.34 -2.77
N ILE A 170 7.54 -10.40 -3.36
CA ILE A 170 8.13 -11.17 -4.45
C ILE A 170 7.20 -11.06 -5.65
N ASP A 171 7.73 -10.64 -6.80
CA ASP A 171 6.96 -10.61 -8.04
C ASP A 171 6.57 -12.04 -8.46
N PRO A 172 5.27 -12.37 -8.55
CA PRO A 172 4.84 -13.74 -8.82
C PRO A 172 5.13 -14.20 -10.26
N ALA A 173 5.43 -13.28 -11.19
CA ALA A 173 5.71 -13.63 -12.57
C ALA A 173 7.18 -14.00 -12.82
N THR A 174 8.10 -13.37 -12.08
CA THR A 174 9.54 -13.52 -12.25
C THR A 174 10.25 -14.17 -11.08
N GLY A 175 9.66 -14.14 -9.89
CA GLY A 175 10.28 -14.59 -8.64
C GLY A 175 11.32 -13.62 -8.07
N CYS A 176 11.48 -12.43 -8.65
CA CYS A 176 12.37 -11.40 -8.11
C CYS A 176 11.77 -10.77 -6.84
N THR A 177 12.63 -10.17 -6.02
CA THR A 177 12.33 -9.51 -4.74
C THR A 177 12.41 -7.99 -4.89
N PHE A 178 11.49 -7.28 -4.23
CA PHE A 178 11.44 -5.81 -4.22
C PHE A 178 12.14 -5.17 -3.02
N GLY A 179 12.50 -5.93 -2.00
CA GLY A 179 13.18 -5.39 -0.81
C GLY A 179 12.24 -5.02 0.33
N HIS A 180 10.97 -4.77 0.04
CA HIS A 180 10.00 -4.28 1.02
C HIS A 180 8.63 -4.96 0.89
N GLU A 181 7.82 -4.81 1.93
CA GLU A 181 6.43 -5.30 2.00
C GLU A 181 5.43 -4.14 2.10
N HIS A 182 4.17 -4.37 1.71
CA HIS A 182 3.09 -3.38 1.82
C HIS A 182 1.90 -3.89 2.63
N GLY A 183 2.10 -4.87 3.49
CA GLY A 183 1.08 -5.54 4.29
C GLY A 183 0.20 -6.47 3.47
N LYS A 184 -1.08 -6.56 3.85
CA LYS A 184 -2.04 -7.49 3.23
C LYS A 184 -2.39 -7.07 1.79
N ASP A 185 -2.52 -8.06 0.90
CA ASP A 185 -3.06 -7.86 -0.45
C ASP A 185 -4.46 -7.21 -0.38
N PRO A 186 -4.65 -5.98 -0.89
CA PRO A 186 -5.91 -5.26 -0.78
C PRO A 186 -7.05 -5.95 -1.54
N SER A 187 -6.76 -6.79 -2.54
CA SER A 187 -7.78 -7.50 -3.32
C SER A 187 -8.56 -8.53 -2.50
N GLY A 188 -8.05 -8.94 -1.34
CA GLY A 188 -8.75 -9.78 -0.37
C GLY A 188 -9.82 -9.05 0.46
N SER A 189 -9.82 -7.72 0.45
CA SER A 189 -10.80 -6.92 1.20
C SER A 189 -12.16 -6.88 0.52
N ALA A 190 -13.23 -7.03 1.30
CA ALA A 190 -14.62 -6.89 0.84
C ALA A 190 -15.01 -5.44 0.52
N VAL A 191 -14.13 -4.48 0.80
CA VAL A 191 -14.28 -3.05 0.43
C VAL A 191 -13.25 -2.60 -0.61
N PHE A 192 -12.52 -3.53 -1.23
CA PHE A 192 -11.55 -3.18 -2.28
C PHE A 192 -12.18 -2.39 -3.43
N ASP A 193 -13.46 -2.65 -3.73
CA ASP A 193 -14.23 -1.95 -4.75
C ASP A 193 -14.42 -0.45 -4.46
N LEU A 194 -14.36 -0.04 -3.19
CA LEU A 194 -14.42 1.37 -2.79
C LEU A 194 -13.15 2.15 -3.16
N THR A 195 -12.02 1.45 -3.28
CA THR A 195 -10.72 2.06 -3.57
C THR A 195 -10.51 2.20 -5.09
N GLY A 196 -10.94 1.20 -5.87
CA GLY A 196 -10.54 1.07 -7.27
C GLY A 196 -9.06 0.69 -7.45
N GLY A 197 -8.44 0.22 -6.36
CA GLY A 197 -6.99 0.12 -6.11
C GLY A 197 -6.54 1.20 -5.12
N VAL A 198 -5.39 1.01 -4.45
CA VAL A 198 -4.93 1.91 -3.38
C VAL A 198 -3.78 2.77 -3.90
N PRO A 199 -4.04 4.02 -4.33
CA PRO A 199 -2.98 4.89 -4.83
C PRO A 199 -2.11 5.38 -3.67
N PHE A 200 -0.81 5.14 -3.76
CA PHE A 200 0.19 5.62 -2.81
C PHE A 200 0.65 7.04 -3.18
N GLY A 201 0.62 7.97 -2.22
CA GLY A 201 0.98 9.38 -2.36
C GLY A 201 -0.15 10.27 -2.89
N ALA A 202 -1.40 9.82 -2.86
CA ALA A 202 -2.52 10.59 -3.43
C ALA A 202 -2.88 11.82 -2.59
N ALA A 203 -2.74 11.76 -1.27
CA ALA A 203 -2.93 12.92 -0.40
C ALA A 203 -1.79 13.94 -0.53
N ASN A 204 -0.52 13.50 -0.60
CA ASN A 204 0.62 14.40 -0.87
C ASN A 204 0.48 15.10 -2.22
N GLU A 205 0.04 14.38 -3.26
CA GLU A 205 -0.19 14.97 -4.58
C GLU A 205 -1.27 16.07 -4.55
N ALA A 206 -2.33 15.86 -3.79
CA ALA A 206 -3.36 16.87 -3.60
C ALA A 206 -2.82 18.07 -2.81
N LEU A 207 -1.94 17.80 -1.84
CA LEU A 207 -1.27 18.82 -1.05
C LEU A 207 -0.38 19.73 -1.89
N ASP A 208 0.34 19.23 -2.90
CA ASP A 208 1.13 20.10 -3.80
C ASP A 208 0.27 21.23 -4.41
N THR A 209 -0.93 20.86 -4.88
CA THR A 209 -1.84 21.84 -5.47
C THR A 209 -2.45 22.74 -4.41
N TYR A 210 -2.83 22.18 -3.26
CA TYR A 210 -3.43 22.94 -2.17
C TYR A 210 -2.44 23.97 -1.59
N ALA A 211 -1.24 23.53 -1.23
CA ALA A 211 -0.16 24.34 -0.67
C ALA A 211 0.19 25.52 -1.58
N ALA A 212 0.36 25.28 -2.88
CA ALA A 212 0.61 26.33 -3.87
C ALA A 212 -0.50 27.39 -3.92
N ASN A 213 -1.76 26.99 -3.66
CA ASN A 213 -2.89 27.94 -3.61
C ASN A 213 -3.03 28.65 -2.25
N GLN A 214 -2.48 28.09 -1.17
CA GLN A 214 -2.44 28.72 0.15
C GLN A 214 -1.18 29.56 0.40
N GLY A 215 -0.22 29.54 -0.53
CA GLY A 215 1.08 30.22 -0.35
C GLY A 215 2.02 29.49 0.62
N LEU A 216 1.78 28.20 0.84
CA LEU A 216 2.65 27.31 1.60
C LEU A 216 3.83 26.90 0.71
N VAL A 217 5.04 26.84 1.29
CA VAL A 217 6.30 26.76 0.54
C VAL A 217 7.10 25.49 0.78
N ASP A 218 6.74 24.71 1.81
CA ASP A 218 7.45 23.49 2.18
C ASP A 218 6.53 22.29 2.00
N MET A 219 7.01 21.29 1.26
CA MET A 219 6.22 20.19 0.75
C MET A 219 7.09 18.95 0.65
N ARG A 220 6.65 17.87 1.31
CA ARG A 220 7.35 16.58 1.30
C ARG A 220 6.49 15.51 0.62
N HIS A 221 7.13 14.69 -0.21
CA HIS A 221 6.55 13.45 -0.71
C HIS A 221 7.04 12.27 0.12
N GLU A 222 6.12 11.36 0.38
CA GLU A 222 6.39 10.12 1.11
C GLU A 222 7.22 9.13 0.29
N ASP A 223 8.04 8.33 0.97
CA ASP A 223 8.77 7.27 0.30
C ASP A 223 7.82 6.12 -0.05
N HIS A 224 8.22 5.31 -1.02
CA HIS A 224 7.36 4.23 -1.49
C HIS A 224 7.22 3.13 -0.42
N VAL A 225 8.31 2.77 0.24
CA VAL A 225 8.38 1.59 1.09
C VAL A 225 7.52 1.74 2.34
N GLY A 226 7.28 2.95 2.84
CA GLY A 226 6.48 3.20 4.03
C GLY A 226 4.98 2.89 3.88
N HIS A 227 4.43 2.76 2.67
CA HIS A 227 2.99 2.55 2.49
C HIS A 227 2.54 1.12 2.86
N LYS A 228 1.76 0.95 3.92
CA LYS A 228 1.27 -0.34 4.40
C LYS A 228 -0.24 -0.44 4.31
N ILE A 229 -0.72 -1.63 3.97
CA ILE A 229 -2.14 -1.96 3.85
C ILE A 229 -2.53 -3.00 4.88
N ASN A 230 -3.66 -2.77 5.53
CA ASN A 230 -4.32 -3.73 6.39
C ASN A 230 -5.81 -3.77 6.11
N TRP A 231 -6.44 -4.91 6.36
CA TRP A 231 -7.88 -5.01 6.26
C TRP A 231 -8.44 -6.17 7.08
N THR A 232 -9.73 -6.06 7.40
CA THR A 232 -10.58 -7.07 8.00
C THR A 232 -11.91 -7.14 7.26
N ASN A 233 -12.52 -8.33 7.21
CA ASN A 233 -13.82 -8.54 6.60
C ASN A 233 -14.83 -9.00 7.64
N ASN A 234 -15.99 -8.34 7.67
CA ASN A 234 -17.13 -8.70 8.52
C ASN A 234 -16.81 -8.77 10.03
N THR A 235 -15.87 -7.95 10.50
CA THR A 235 -15.58 -7.82 11.94
C THR A 235 -16.76 -7.19 12.68
N ARG A 236 -16.99 -7.60 13.92
CA ARG A 236 -18.10 -7.08 14.74
C ARG A 236 -17.67 -5.86 15.51
N ALA A 237 -18.53 -4.85 15.58
CA ALA A 237 -18.30 -3.73 16.48
C ALA A 237 -18.40 -4.20 17.95
N LEU A 238 -17.48 -3.72 18.79
CA LEU A 238 -17.38 -4.09 20.20
C LEU A 238 -18.56 -3.57 21.01
N ASN A 239 -19.00 -2.36 20.71
CA ASN A 239 -20.13 -1.69 21.35
C ASN A 239 -21.48 -2.08 20.72
N ASN A 240 -21.49 -2.79 19.59
CA ASN A 240 -22.72 -3.29 18.97
C ASN A 240 -22.45 -4.52 18.08
N SER A 241 -22.52 -5.72 18.67
CA SER A 241 -22.19 -6.97 17.99
C SER A 241 -23.09 -7.35 16.80
N ARG A 242 -24.23 -6.66 16.62
CA ARG A 242 -25.11 -6.82 15.45
C ARG A 242 -24.54 -6.13 14.21
N ILE A 243 -23.72 -5.10 14.40
CA ILE A 243 -23.06 -4.39 13.32
C ILE A 243 -21.79 -5.13 12.93
N LYS A 244 -21.69 -5.46 11.64
CA LYS A 244 -20.49 -6.01 11.04
C LYS A 244 -19.95 -5.04 10.01
N CYS A 245 -18.66 -4.77 10.05
CA CYS A 245 -18.00 -3.93 9.07
C CYS A 245 -16.85 -4.68 8.40
N SER A 246 -16.63 -4.36 7.13
CA SER A 246 -15.37 -4.68 6.45
C SER A 246 -14.60 -3.38 6.32
N ILE A 247 -13.33 -3.40 6.71
CA ILE A 247 -12.49 -2.21 6.86
C ILE A 247 -11.17 -2.48 6.15
N LEU A 248 -10.71 -1.51 5.35
CA LEU A 248 -9.37 -1.48 4.77
C LEU A 248 -8.73 -0.16 5.17
N THR A 249 -7.49 -0.24 5.65
CA THR A 249 -6.63 0.89 5.96
C THR A 249 -5.39 0.86 5.10
N HIS A 250 -4.96 2.05 4.73
CA HIS A 250 -3.67 2.34 4.13
C HIS A 250 -3.02 3.42 5.00
N VAL A 251 -1.75 3.25 5.33
CA VAL A 251 -0.99 4.24 6.08
C VAL A 251 0.42 4.30 5.53
N HIS A 252 1.02 5.48 5.42
CA HIS A 252 2.46 5.57 5.30
C HIS A 252 3.10 5.56 6.70
N GLN A 253 3.90 4.53 6.96
CA GLN A 253 4.54 4.26 8.24
C GLN A 253 5.98 3.79 8.01
N GLY A 254 6.87 4.74 7.70
CA GLY A 254 8.30 4.50 7.54
C GLY A 254 9.01 4.34 8.89
N THR A 255 9.60 3.17 9.15
CA THR A 255 10.29 2.86 10.42
C THR A 255 11.80 2.69 10.29
N HIS A 256 12.39 3.17 9.19
CA HIS A 256 13.79 2.96 8.84
C HIS A 256 14.65 4.24 8.84
N SER A 257 14.03 5.43 8.83
CA SER A 257 14.70 6.72 8.68
C SER A 257 14.35 7.67 9.84
N PRO A 258 15.12 8.74 10.08
CA PRO A 258 14.83 9.69 11.16
C PRO A 258 13.65 10.62 10.85
N ASP A 259 13.04 10.52 9.66
CA ASP A 259 11.94 11.38 9.20
C ASP A 259 10.82 11.48 10.24
N ALA A 260 10.33 10.34 10.72
CA ALA A 260 9.22 10.28 11.67
C ALA A 260 9.53 10.89 13.05
N PHE A 261 10.79 11.18 13.37
CA PHE A 261 11.13 11.85 14.62
C PHE A 261 10.59 13.29 14.64
N SER A 262 10.62 13.98 13.50
CA SER A 262 10.21 15.39 13.38
C SER A 262 9.02 15.62 12.45
N ASN A 263 8.81 14.76 11.45
CA ASN A 263 7.66 14.82 10.58
C ASN A 263 6.44 14.14 11.23
N ASN A 264 5.34 14.87 11.34
CA ASN A 264 4.08 14.37 11.89
C ASN A 264 3.01 14.04 10.85
N LEU A 265 3.17 14.48 9.60
CA LEU A 265 2.17 14.32 8.56
C LEU A 265 2.41 13.04 7.77
N HIS A 266 1.42 12.16 7.78
CA HIS A 266 1.46 10.96 6.95
C HIS A 266 0.14 10.61 6.28
N GLU A 267 0.21 10.01 5.09
CA GLU A 267 -0.98 9.63 4.34
C GLU A 267 -1.71 8.49 5.05
N VAL A 268 -3.03 8.65 5.21
CA VAL A 268 -3.92 7.64 5.74
C VAL A 268 -5.15 7.50 4.84
N GLY A 269 -5.28 6.35 4.22
CA GLY A 269 -6.49 5.88 3.56
C GLY A 269 -7.34 5.05 4.52
N TYR A 270 -8.64 5.32 4.60
CA TYR A 270 -9.57 4.55 5.43
C TYR A 270 -10.86 4.27 4.66
N TYR A 271 -11.19 3.00 4.52
CA TYR A 271 -12.33 2.53 3.73
C TYR A 271 -13.13 1.55 4.56
N ALA A 272 -14.44 1.78 4.70
CA ALA A 272 -15.29 0.91 5.50
C ALA A 272 -16.68 0.75 4.88
N ARG A 273 -17.27 -0.43 5.09
CA ARG A 273 -18.66 -0.73 4.76
C ARG A 273 -19.25 -1.60 5.86
N CYS A 274 -20.34 -1.13 6.46
CA CYS A 274 -21.03 -1.75 7.57
C CYS A 274 -22.40 -2.30 7.16
N SER A 275 -22.88 -3.27 7.93
CA SER A 275 -24.13 -4.01 7.66
C SER A 275 -25.40 -3.17 7.78
N ASP A 276 -25.33 -1.98 8.36
CA ASP A 276 -26.42 -1.03 8.55
C ASP A 276 -26.45 0.09 7.48
N GLY A 277 -25.55 0.05 6.50
CA GLY A 277 -25.46 1.04 5.43
C GLY A 277 -24.45 2.14 5.68
N ASN A 278 -23.78 2.20 6.85
CA ASN A 278 -22.63 3.09 7.04
C ASN A 278 -21.50 2.69 6.08
N GLN A 279 -20.97 3.65 5.33
CA GLN A 279 -19.91 3.44 4.36
C GLN A 279 -19.07 4.70 4.21
N LEU A 280 -17.76 4.54 4.09
CA LEU A 280 -16.86 5.65 3.75
C LEU A 280 -15.68 5.17 2.90
N ALA A 281 -15.12 6.08 2.12
CA ALA A 281 -13.87 5.92 1.41
C ALA A 281 -13.11 7.24 1.50
N LEU A 282 -12.07 7.25 2.31
CA LEU A 282 -11.33 8.44 2.69
C LEU A 282 -9.86 8.33 2.37
N ASN A 283 -9.24 9.46 2.02
CA ASN A 283 -7.79 9.58 1.96
C ASN A 283 -7.35 11.00 2.35
N LEU A 284 -6.39 11.11 3.27
CA LEU A 284 -5.96 12.35 3.92
C LEU A 284 -4.48 12.29 4.29
N LEU A 285 -3.85 13.45 4.50
CA LEU A 285 -2.65 13.59 5.31
C LEU A 285 -3.08 13.86 6.75
N SER A 286 -2.74 12.95 7.65
CA SER A 286 -3.10 13.06 9.06
C SER A 286 -1.87 13.39 9.92
N PRO A 287 -1.97 14.35 10.83
CA PRO A 287 -1.00 14.55 11.89
C PRO A 287 -1.03 13.40 12.90
N PHE A 288 0.14 12.89 13.25
CA PHE A 288 0.32 11.89 14.31
C PHE A 288 0.91 12.56 15.57
N GLY A 289 0.20 13.50 16.19
CA GLY A 289 0.78 14.41 17.18
C GLY A 289 1.43 15.62 16.49
N ASN A 290 2.28 16.36 17.21
CA ASN A 290 2.87 17.60 16.69
C ASN A 290 4.13 17.33 15.86
N GLY A 291 4.47 18.29 14.99
CA GLY A 291 5.74 18.31 14.27
C GLY A 291 6.90 18.67 15.20
N GLY A 292 8.10 18.23 14.87
CA GLY A 292 9.33 18.48 15.63
C GLY A 292 9.43 17.72 16.96
N GLU A 293 8.46 16.88 17.28
CA GLU A 293 8.46 16.07 18.50
C GLU A 293 7.79 14.71 18.30
N PHE A 294 8.08 13.77 19.20
CA PHE A 294 7.36 12.51 19.31
C PHE A 294 7.19 12.13 20.79
N THR A 295 6.34 11.15 21.10
CA THR A 295 6.14 10.63 22.45
C THR A 295 7.09 9.46 22.72
N GLU A 296 7.71 9.39 23.89
CA GLU A 296 8.56 8.24 24.25
C GLU A 296 7.77 6.92 24.21
N GLY A 297 8.29 5.92 23.47
CA GLY A 297 7.59 4.68 23.17
C GLY A 297 7.10 3.93 24.42
N CYS A 298 7.92 3.92 25.47
CA CYS A 298 7.68 3.24 26.74
C CYS A 298 7.09 4.13 27.85
N ASN A 299 6.99 5.45 27.64
CA ASN A 299 6.34 6.39 28.55
C ASN A 299 5.51 7.42 27.77
N ARG A 300 4.22 7.13 27.61
CA ARG A 300 3.32 7.97 26.81
C ARG A 300 3.02 9.35 27.38
N SER A 301 3.51 9.65 28.58
CA SER A 301 3.39 10.98 29.19
C SER A 301 4.61 11.88 28.92
N LYS A 302 5.67 11.33 28.29
CA LYS A 302 6.90 12.07 28.00
C LYS A 302 7.00 12.38 26.52
N THR A 303 7.14 13.66 26.22
CA THR A 303 7.42 14.15 24.87
C THR A 303 8.92 14.35 24.71
N ILE A 304 9.45 13.95 23.54
CA ILE A 304 10.82 14.14 23.11
C ILE A 304 10.81 15.17 21.98
N ALA A 305 11.40 16.34 22.24
CA ALA A 305 11.66 17.33 21.21
C ALA A 305 12.84 16.88 20.33
N THR A 306 12.76 17.18 19.04
CA THR A 306 13.73 16.75 18.02
C THR A 306 14.22 17.94 17.19
N ALA A 307 14.32 17.80 15.87
CA ALA A 307 14.56 18.90 14.96
C ALA A 307 13.29 19.75 14.75
N GLU A 308 13.41 20.84 14.00
CA GLU A 308 12.24 21.61 13.55
C GLU A 308 11.24 20.71 12.79
N PRO A 309 9.93 21.02 12.84
CA PRO A 309 8.94 20.32 12.03
C PRO A 309 9.34 20.27 10.56
N MET A 310 9.11 19.12 9.93
CA MET A 310 9.35 18.92 8.50
C MET A 310 8.11 18.29 7.86
N PRO A 311 7.33 19.05 7.06
CA PRO A 311 7.54 20.45 6.70
C PRO A 311 7.29 21.42 7.87
N MET A 312 7.88 22.62 7.81
CA MET A 312 7.81 23.63 8.89
C MET A 312 6.39 24.12 9.20
N ASP A 313 5.49 24.08 8.21
CA ASP A 313 4.11 24.52 8.30
C ASP A 313 3.14 23.35 8.60
N SER A 314 3.67 22.21 9.04
CA SER A 314 2.85 21.06 9.43
C SER A 314 1.88 21.45 10.55
N PRO A 315 0.57 21.20 10.39
CA PRO A 315 -0.40 21.44 11.44
C PRO A 315 -0.16 20.50 12.62
N ASP A 316 -0.44 21.01 13.82
CA ASP A 316 -0.39 20.23 15.06
C ASP A 316 -1.40 19.08 15.06
N GLY A 317 -1.08 18.06 15.83
CA GLY A 317 -1.97 16.93 16.04
C GLY A 317 -3.13 17.25 16.98
N PHE A 318 -4.25 16.55 16.78
CA PHE A 318 -5.35 16.62 17.74
C PHE A 318 -4.96 15.97 19.07
N THR A 319 -5.64 16.35 20.15
CA THR A 319 -5.49 15.69 21.45
C THR A 319 -5.67 14.17 21.32
N GLY A 320 -4.72 13.41 21.85
CA GLY A 320 -4.71 11.94 21.78
C GLY A 320 -4.06 11.37 20.52
N THR A 321 -3.58 12.21 19.60
CA THR A 321 -2.72 11.77 18.49
C THR A 321 -1.25 11.76 18.90
N ALA A 322 -0.50 10.78 18.42
CA ALA A 322 0.93 10.66 18.73
C ALA A 322 1.66 9.73 17.74
N ARG A 323 2.94 10.03 17.53
CA ARG A 323 3.96 9.05 17.15
C ARG A 323 4.67 8.69 18.44
N ALA A 324 4.56 7.44 18.84
CA ALA A 324 5.29 6.95 19.98
C ALA A 324 6.39 6.03 19.52
N ILE A 325 7.62 6.49 19.70
CA ILE A 325 8.81 5.90 19.07
C ILE A 325 9.75 5.42 20.18
N PRO A 326 10.32 4.21 20.07
CA PRO A 326 11.37 3.75 20.97
C PRO A 326 12.55 4.70 20.97
N ASP A 327 13.05 5.03 22.16
CA ASP A 327 14.30 5.78 22.34
C ASP A 327 15.31 4.96 23.15
N LEU A 328 16.55 5.46 23.26
CA LEU A 328 17.60 4.81 24.02
C LEU A 328 17.19 4.55 25.49
N SER A 329 16.35 5.40 26.09
CA SER A 329 15.88 5.19 27.46
C SER A 329 14.98 3.95 27.57
N CYS A 330 14.10 3.72 26.58
CA CYS A 330 13.32 2.50 26.50
C CYS A 330 14.19 1.25 26.31
N ILE A 331 15.27 1.35 25.52
CA ILE A 331 16.22 0.23 25.34
C ILE A 331 16.88 -0.11 26.68
N LYS A 332 17.37 0.90 27.41
CA LYS A 332 18.01 0.70 28.71
C LYS A 332 17.07 0.18 29.78
N GLN A 333 15.82 0.64 29.78
CA GLN A 333 14.86 0.25 30.79
C GLN A 333 14.35 -1.19 30.61
N TYR A 334 14.17 -1.64 29.36
CA TYR A 334 13.45 -2.89 29.07
C TYR A 334 14.31 -3.95 28.40
N ILE A 335 15.38 -3.59 27.69
CA ILE A 335 16.17 -4.53 26.90
C ILE A 335 17.53 -4.80 27.50
N LEU A 336 18.26 -3.76 27.94
CA LEU A 336 19.52 -3.95 28.65
C LEU A 336 19.19 -4.20 30.11
N VAL A 337 19.31 -5.46 30.54
CA VAL A 337 18.90 -5.88 31.88
C VAL A 337 20.06 -6.62 32.58
N PRO A 338 20.06 -6.71 33.92
CA PRO A 338 21.07 -7.49 34.63
C PRO A 338 20.98 -8.98 34.33
N GLU A 339 22.08 -9.70 34.61
CA GLU A 339 22.10 -11.15 34.54
C GLU A 339 20.98 -11.78 35.40
N GLY A 340 20.29 -12.76 34.82
CA GLY A 340 19.14 -13.42 35.46
C GLY A 340 17.78 -12.81 35.12
N GLN A 341 17.73 -11.68 34.41
CA GLN A 341 16.51 -11.14 33.80
C GLN A 341 16.38 -11.49 32.32
N THR A 342 15.20 -11.28 31.73
CA THR A 342 14.94 -11.48 30.31
C THR A 342 14.61 -10.14 29.66
N SER A 343 15.30 -9.81 28.57
CA SER A 343 15.06 -8.59 27.80
C SER A 343 13.67 -8.57 27.17
N GLN A 344 13.05 -7.41 27.19
CA GLN A 344 11.68 -7.17 26.78
C GLN A 344 11.62 -6.29 25.52
N PHE A 345 11.70 -6.92 24.34
CA PHE A 345 11.69 -6.23 23.06
C PHE A 345 10.28 -5.76 22.65
N SER A 346 9.29 -6.63 22.73
CA SER A 346 7.88 -6.33 22.41
C SER A 346 7.06 -6.08 23.68
N PRO A 347 5.81 -5.60 23.60
CA PRO A 347 4.93 -5.47 24.76
C PRO A 347 4.80 -6.80 25.53
N ASN A 348 4.77 -6.75 26.86
CA ASN A 348 5.03 -7.92 27.71
C ASN A 348 3.80 -8.58 28.35
N ASP A 349 2.58 -8.13 28.06
CA ASP A 349 1.39 -8.75 28.66
C ASP A 349 0.10 -8.52 27.86
N ALA A 350 -0.95 -9.24 28.26
CA ALA A 350 -2.32 -9.11 27.75
C ALA A 350 -2.94 -7.72 28.01
N ALA A 351 -2.27 -6.85 28.77
CA ALA A 351 -2.67 -5.46 29.02
C ALA A 351 -1.99 -4.46 28.05
N GLY A 352 -1.07 -4.91 27.19
CA GLY A 352 -0.37 -4.07 26.21
C GLY A 352 0.66 -3.14 26.84
N THR A 353 1.17 -3.48 28.04
CA THR A 353 2.15 -2.66 28.74
C THR A 353 3.51 -2.75 28.02
N PHE A 354 4.07 -1.57 27.73
CA PHE A 354 5.10 -1.27 26.74
C PHE A 354 6.35 -2.18 26.77
N GLY A 355 6.95 -2.41 25.59
CA GLY A 355 8.26 -3.05 25.42
C GLY A 355 9.29 -2.08 24.85
N GLY A 356 10.58 -2.45 24.90
CA GLY A 356 11.68 -1.58 24.51
C GLY A 356 11.71 -1.18 23.04
N LEU A 357 11.07 -1.92 22.13
CA LEU A 357 11.00 -1.65 20.69
C LEU A 357 9.56 -1.56 20.14
N TYR A 358 8.58 -1.18 20.96
CA TYR A 358 7.21 -0.97 20.47
C TYR A 358 7.04 0.44 19.90
N GLU A 359 6.89 0.55 18.58
CA GLU A 359 6.57 1.81 17.90
C GLU A 359 5.07 1.85 17.55
N SER A 360 4.38 2.95 17.86
CA SER A 360 2.95 3.09 17.53
C SER A 360 2.57 4.47 17.03
N TRP A 361 1.65 4.49 16.09
CA TRP A 361 1.25 5.65 15.32
C TRP A 361 -0.26 5.80 15.45
N GLN A 362 -0.69 6.87 16.11
CA GLN A 362 -2.07 7.12 16.51
C GLN A 362 -2.55 8.42 15.88
N PRO A 363 -3.13 8.39 14.67
CA PRO A 363 -3.73 9.58 14.07
C PRO A 363 -5.19 9.73 14.52
N THR A 364 -5.78 10.87 14.18
CA THR A 364 -7.23 11.05 14.17
C THR A 364 -7.63 11.57 12.80
N LEU A 365 -8.49 10.82 12.11
CA LEU A 365 -9.04 11.25 10.83
C LEU A 365 -10.34 12.01 11.09
N ARG A 366 -10.39 13.27 10.66
CA ARG A 366 -11.58 14.11 10.82
C ARG A 366 -11.90 14.78 9.50
N LEU A 367 -13.18 14.80 9.16
CA LEU A 367 -13.70 15.62 8.07
C LEU A 367 -14.61 16.69 8.64
N VAL A 368 -14.20 17.94 8.56
CA VAL A 368 -14.93 19.09 9.11
C VAL A 368 -15.42 19.96 7.97
N SER A 369 -16.72 20.27 7.97
CA SER A 369 -17.31 21.27 7.08
C SER A 369 -17.41 22.60 7.85
N PRO A 370 -17.07 23.74 7.25
CA PRO A 370 -17.32 25.06 7.84
C PRO A 370 -18.80 25.33 8.16
N ASP A 371 -19.70 24.62 7.46
CA ASP A 371 -21.15 24.77 7.59
C ASP A 371 -21.76 23.88 8.69
N GLU A 372 -20.97 23.00 9.30
CA GLU A 372 -21.44 22.03 10.30
C GLU A 372 -20.86 22.32 11.69
N PRO A 373 -21.62 22.11 12.79
CA PRO A 373 -21.15 22.40 14.15
C PRO A 373 -20.10 21.40 14.66
N GLY A 374 -19.85 20.30 13.94
CA GLY A 374 -18.95 19.24 14.34
C GLY A 374 -18.39 18.46 13.15
N PRO A 375 -17.50 17.47 13.41
CA PRO A 375 -16.98 16.63 12.35
C PRO A 375 -18.09 15.75 11.74
N ILE A 376 -18.15 15.70 10.42
CA ILE A 376 -19.01 14.77 9.66
C ILE A 376 -18.48 13.34 9.80
N VAL A 377 -17.16 13.19 9.89
CA VAL A 377 -16.50 11.90 10.15
C VAL A 377 -15.43 12.07 11.21
N PHE A 378 -15.34 11.10 12.12
CA PHE A 378 -14.30 11.01 13.13
C PHE A 378 -13.83 9.54 13.28
N ILE A 379 -12.53 9.30 13.10
CA ILE A 379 -11.93 7.95 13.15
C ILE A 379 -10.61 7.99 13.91
N THR A 380 -10.36 7.00 14.77
CA THR A 380 -9.17 6.92 15.64
C THR A 380 -8.42 5.59 15.51
N PRO A 381 -7.83 5.26 14.34
CA PRO A 381 -7.06 4.03 14.21
C PRO A 381 -5.74 4.09 15.00
N GLU A 382 -5.07 2.97 15.13
CA GLU A 382 -3.68 2.90 15.57
C GLU A 382 -2.92 1.90 14.68
N PHE A 383 -1.66 2.22 14.39
CA PHE A 383 -0.77 1.36 13.61
C PHE A 383 0.50 1.13 14.42
N ALA A 384 0.88 -0.12 14.65
CA ALA A 384 2.05 -0.42 15.47
C ALA A 384 3.02 -1.37 14.78
N VAL A 385 4.30 -1.20 15.10
CA VAL A 385 5.42 -2.00 14.61
C VAL A 385 6.14 -2.57 15.83
N LEU A 386 6.39 -3.89 15.80
CA LEU A 386 6.94 -4.67 16.91
C LEU A 386 8.44 -4.92 16.76
N ASN A 387 8.98 -4.78 15.54
CA ASN A 387 10.40 -4.92 15.23
C ASN A 387 10.93 -3.73 14.39
N PRO A 388 10.70 -2.48 14.81
CA PRO A 388 11.14 -1.30 14.06
C PRO A 388 12.64 -1.38 13.79
N VAL A 389 13.05 -0.93 12.59
CA VAL A 389 14.44 -0.97 12.14
C VAL A 389 15.32 -0.04 12.98
N ARG A 390 14.73 1.06 13.47
CA ARG A 390 15.42 2.12 14.20
C ARG A 390 14.79 2.44 15.55
N TYR A 391 15.59 3.08 16.40
CA TYR A 391 15.17 3.79 17.61
C TYR A 391 15.84 5.16 17.66
N TYR A 392 15.31 6.06 18.47
CA TYR A 392 15.86 7.40 18.67
C TYR A 392 17.03 7.37 19.66
N ASP A 393 18.19 7.88 19.25
CA ASP A 393 19.34 8.09 20.11
C ASP A 393 19.97 9.45 19.80
N PRO A 394 19.80 10.48 20.66
CA PRO A 394 20.29 11.83 20.39
C PRO A 394 21.82 11.93 20.34
N ALA A 395 22.56 10.88 20.71
CA ALA A 395 24.01 10.83 20.59
C ALA A 395 24.49 10.41 19.18
N GLN A 396 23.62 9.89 18.32
CA GLN A 396 23.95 9.48 16.96
C GLN A 396 23.76 10.61 15.95
N SER A 397 24.33 10.43 14.74
CA SER A 397 24.01 11.30 13.60
C SER A 397 22.50 11.24 13.30
N ASP A 398 21.90 12.40 13.07
CA ASP A 398 20.45 12.55 12.82
C ASP A 398 19.55 11.93 13.92
N SER A 399 20.12 11.77 15.12
CA SER A 399 19.52 11.06 16.25
C SER A 399 19.07 9.63 15.94
N LEU A 400 19.65 8.99 14.93
CA LEU A 400 19.23 7.70 14.40
C LEU A 400 20.16 6.57 14.86
N ALA A 401 19.61 5.60 15.58
CA ALA A 401 20.27 4.32 15.84
C ALA A 401 19.46 3.16 15.26
N TYR A 402 20.15 2.08 14.88
CA TYR A 402 19.52 0.90 14.33
C TYR A 402 19.37 -0.20 15.39
N SER A 403 18.19 -0.80 15.44
CA SER A 403 17.80 -1.80 16.44
C SER A 403 18.72 -3.03 16.44
N ILE A 404 19.30 -3.39 15.30
CA ILE A 404 20.28 -4.47 15.21
C ILE A 404 21.50 -4.23 16.12
N GLY A 405 21.92 -2.98 16.31
CA GLY A 405 23.06 -2.61 17.15
C GLY A 405 22.84 -2.90 18.63
N ILE A 406 21.58 -2.94 19.09
CA ILE A 406 21.21 -3.19 20.49
C ILE A 406 21.82 -4.51 20.99
N CYS A 407 21.91 -5.51 20.12
CA CYS A 407 22.39 -6.84 20.47
C CYS A 407 23.85 -6.90 20.96
N THR A 408 24.63 -5.83 20.74
CA THR A 408 26.03 -5.70 21.18
C THR A 408 26.22 -4.67 22.29
N LEU A 409 25.15 -4.00 22.73
CA LEU A 409 25.23 -2.97 23.77
C LEU A 409 25.45 -3.60 25.15
N VAL A 410 26.34 -2.96 25.92
CA VAL A 410 26.60 -3.26 27.33
C VAL A 410 26.67 -1.94 28.07
N GLU A 411 25.85 -1.77 29.10
CA GLU A 411 25.88 -0.58 29.94
C GLU A 411 27.07 -0.62 30.93
N PRO A 412 27.49 0.54 31.49
CA PRO A 412 28.60 0.59 32.43
C PRO A 412 28.42 -0.27 33.70
N ASN A 413 27.17 -0.56 34.08
CA ASN A 413 26.82 -1.44 35.19
C ASN A 413 26.85 -2.95 34.82
N GLY A 414 27.12 -3.28 33.55
CA GLY A 414 27.16 -4.64 33.03
C GLY A 414 25.85 -5.12 32.40
N ASP A 415 24.79 -4.31 32.41
CA ASP A 415 23.49 -4.71 31.85
C ASP A 415 23.59 -4.88 30.33
N THR A 416 22.99 -5.95 29.82
CA THR A 416 23.05 -6.32 28.40
C THR A 416 21.80 -7.10 27.99
N VAL A 417 21.77 -7.55 26.73
CA VAL A 417 20.66 -8.34 26.20
C VAL A 417 20.72 -9.77 26.72
N HIS A 418 19.59 -10.25 27.24
CA HIS A 418 19.41 -11.61 27.75
C HIS A 418 18.12 -12.24 27.19
N GLY A 419 18.18 -13.52 26.83
CA GLY A 419 16.99 -14.30 26.46
C GLY A 419 16.34 -13.95 25.10
N SER A 420 17.05 -13.25 24.21
CA SER A 420 16.52 -12.85 22.89
C SER A 420 17.01 -13.76 21.75
N SER A 421 16.08 -14.45 21.07
CA SER A 421 16.40 -15.23 19.87
C SER A 421 16.90 -14.36 18.73
N ALA A 422 16.33 -13.16 18.56
CA ALA A 422 16.74 -12.18 17.56
C ALA A 422 18.21 -11.78 17.75
N CYS A 423 18.60 -11.40 18.98
CA CYS A 423 19.99 -11.03 19.23
C CYS A 423 20.95 -12.22 19.23
N ASN A 424 20.50 -13.42 19.63
CA ASN A 424 21.31 -14.64 19.49
C ASN A 424 21.62 -14.98 18.02
N GLN A 425 20.77 -14.57 17.06
CA GLN A 425 21.04 -14.70 15.63
C GLN A 425 22.04 -13.64 15.17
N VAL A 426 21.79 -12.37 15.48
CA VAL A 426 22.68 -11.25 15.12
C VAL A 426 24.10 -11.47 15.64
N LEU A 427 24.27 -11.92 16.89
CA LEU A 427 25.60 -12.16 17.47
C LEU A 427 26.39 -13.29 16.80
N LYS A 428 25.73 -14.19 16.05
CA LYS A 428 26.40 -15.22 15.24
C LYS A 428 26.85 -14.70 13.88
N HIS A 429 26.34 -13.53 13.48
CA HIS A 429 26.52 -12.92 12.17
C HIS A 429 26.92 -11.44 12.33
N PRO A 430 28.14 -11.17 12.83
CA PRO A 430 28.61 -9.78 13.04
C PRO A 430 28.74 -8.98 11.75
N GLU A 431 28.69 -9.62 10.58
CA GLU A 431 28.65 -8.99 9.26
C GLU A 431 27.29 -8.40 8.89
N TRP A 432 26.21 -8.76 9.60
CA TRP A 432 24.88 -8.24 9.31
C TRP A 432 24.76 -6.77 9.67
N THR A 433 24.36 -5.97 8.69
CA THR A 433 23.98 -4.57 8.83
C THR A 433 22.46 -4.43 8.98
N TYR A 434 21.97 -3.24 9.29
CA TYR A 434 20.54 -2.99 9.53
C TYR A 434 19.64 -3.29 8.32
N ASP A 435 20.19 -3.20 7.10
CA ASP A 435 19.56 -3.45 5.81
C ASP A 435 19.77 -4.88 5.31
N ASN A 436 20.38 -5.76 6.09
CA ASN A 436 20.53 -7.16 5.71
C ASN A 436 19.15 -7.86 5.68
N PRO A 437 18.81 -8.64 4.63
CA PRO A 437 17.55 -9.38 4.55
C PRO A 437 17.29 -10.41 5.65
N ASP A 438 18.34 -10.87 6.33
CA ASP A 438 18.23 -11.79 7.46
C ASP A 438 18.14 -11.05 8.82
N SER A 439 18.18 -9.71 8.82
CA SER A 439 18.00 -8.91 10.03
C SER A 439 16.60 -9.13 10.64
N PRO A 440 16.50 -9.46 11.94
CA PRO A 440 15.20 -9.62 12.60
C PRO A 440 14.49 -8.26 12.85
N PHE A 441 15.19 -7.14 12.64
CA PHE A 441 14.69 -5.78 12.85
C PHE A 441 14.48 -5.08 11.50
N ASN A 442 13.48 -5.54 10.75
CA ASN A 442 13.18 -5.08 9.39
C ASN A 442 11.86 -4.27 9.29
N GLY A 443 11.19 -3.99 10.42
CA GLY A 443 9.92 -3.28 10.46
C GLY A 443 8.71 -4.02 9.88
N ALA A 444 8.84 -5.31 9.55
CA ALA A 444 7.75 -6.09 8.92
C ALA A 444 6.79 -6.75 9.92
N HIS A 445 7.12 -6.81 11.21
CA HIS A 445 6.24 -7.36 12.25
C HIS A 445 5.32 -6.25 12.79
N ARG A 446 4.04 -6.30 12.45
CA ARG A 446 3.10 -5.21 12.70
C ARG A 446 1.87 -5.67 13.46
N VAL A 447 1.28 -4.77 14.24
CA VAL A 447 -0.05 -4.97 14.82
C VAL A 447 -1.10 -4.61 13.77
N VAL A 448 -1.90 -5.58 13.38
CA VAL A 448 -2.98 -5.39 12.41
C VAL A 448 -4.30 -5.26 13.14
N GLY A 449 -5.04 -4.24 12.72
CA GLY A 449 -6.46 -4.15 12.98
C GLY A 449 -6.88 -3.36 14.21
N LYS A 450 -6.02 -2.51 14.78
CA LYS A 450 -6.50 -1.43 15.66
C LYS A 450 -7.25 -0.39 14.81
N PHE A 451 -8.45 -0.76 14.35
CA PHE A 451 -9.24 0.04 13.42
C PHE A 451 -9.96 1.22 14.09
N GLY A 452 -10.03 1.23 15.43
CA GLY A 452 -10.49 2.38 16.20
C GLY A 452 -11.99 2.55 16.24
N ASN A 453 -12.42 3.75 16.61
CA ASN A 453 -13.81 4.18 16.48
C ASN A 453 -14.08 4.63 15.04
N ILE A 454 -15.26 4.33 14.49
CA ILE A 454 -15.77 4.91 13.24
C ILE A 454 -17.06 5.66 13.55
N GLU A 455 -17.02 6.98 13.49
CA GLU A 455 -18.18 7.86 13.67
C GLU A 455 -18.50 8.59 12.36
N ILE A 456 -19.77 8.57 11.97
CA ILE A 456 -20.32 9.25 10.80
C ILE A 456 -21.53 10.05 11.28
N ASN A 457 -21.52 11.36 11.05
CA ASN A 457 -22.57 12.32 11.37
C ASN A 457 -23.05 13.00 10.07
N ASN A 458 -23.70 12.23 9.18
CA ASN A 458 -24.09 12.69 7.83
C ASN A 458 -25.54 12.31 7.48
N ALA A 459 -26.45 12.32 8.46
CA ALA A 459 -27.86 11.94 8.26
C ALA A 459 -28.51 12.75 7.12
N GLY A 460 -28.92 12.05 6.04
CA GLY A 460 -29.56 12.69 4.88
C GLY A 460 -28.65 13.64 4.08
N GLY A 461 -27.36 13.70 4.42
CA GLY A 461 -26.39 14.57 3.76
C GLY A 461 -25.92 14.03 2.41
N ARG A 462 -24.92 14.70 1.83
CA ARG A 462 -24.35 14.29 0.54
C ARG A 462 -23.46 13.07 0.68
N THR A 463 -23.36 12.30 -0.40
CA THR A 463 -22.48 11.11 -0.43
C THR A 463 -21.11 11.35 -1.05
N THR A 464 -20.93 12.48 -1.72
CA THR A 464 -19.67 12.93 -2.30
C THR A 464 -19.32 14.28 -1.72
N TRP A 465 -18.11 14.36 -1.18
CA TRP A 465 -17.52 15.56 -0.62
C TRP A 465 -16.12 15.78 -1.20
N TYR A 466 -15.58 16.97 -1.01
CA TYR A 466 -14.24 17.35 -1.43
C TYR A 466 -13.57 18.00 -0.22
N SER A 467 -12.52 17.39 0.33
CA SER A 467 -11.78 17.95 1.46
C SER A 467 -10.47 18.57 0.98
N ASP A 468 -9.87 19.44 1.80
CA ASP A 468 -8.44 19.69 1.67
C ASP A 468 -7.66 18.43 2.09
N PRO A 469 -6.34 18.38 1.89
CA PRO A 469 -5.54 17.21 2.25
C PRO A 469 -5.59 16.85 3.74
N TYR A 470 -5.83 17.83 4.62
CA TYR A 470 -5.85 17.66 6.07
C TYR A 470 -7.24 17.28 6.64
N GLY A 471 -8.30 17.37 5.83
CA GLY A 471 -9.68 17.09 6.24
C GLY A 471 -10.40 18.27 6.93
N THR A 472 -9.80 19.45 6.95
CA THR A 472 -10.27 20.63 7.72
C THR A 472 -11.24 21.53 6.96
N ASN A 473 -11.32 21.41 5.64
CA ASN A 473 -12.21 22.19 4.78
C ASN A 473 -12.99 21.28 3.83
N LEU A 474 -14.02 20.63 4.36
CA LEU A 474 -14.92 19.77 3.60
C LEU A 474 -15.98 20.60 2.85
N GLN A 475 -16.04 20.43 1.54
CA GLN A 475 -16.95 21.15 0.65
C GLN A 475 -17.73 20.20 -0.26
N THR A 476 -18.80 20.72 -0.86
CA THR A 476 -19.68 19.97 -1.75
C THR A 476 -19.32 20.11 -3.23
N ARG A 477 -18.34 20.96 -3.53
CA ARG A 477 -17.79 21.19 -4.88
C ARG A 477 -16.26 21.03 -4.83
N PRO A 478 -15.65 20.54 -5.91
CA PRO A 478 -14.20 20.44 -5.98
C PRO A 478 -13.56 21.83 -5.95
N PHE A 479 -12.36 21.91 -5.38
CA PHE A 479 -11.51 23.09 -5.38
C PHE A 479 -10.04 22.69 -5.63
N PRO A 480 -9.13 23.63 -5.94
CA PRO A 480 -7.72 23.30 -6.19
C PRO A 480 -7.10 22.54 -5.02
N GLY A 481 -6.54 21.36 -5.29
CA GLY A 481 -5.95 20.49 -4.27
C GLY A 481 -6.96 19.73 -3.40
N SER A 482 -8.25 19.74 -3.76
CA SER A 482 -9.24 18.96 -3.01
C SER A 482 -9.17 17.46 -3.32
N ILE A 483 -9.36 16.63 -2.30
CA ILE A 483 -9.49 15.19 -2.40
C ILE A 483 -10.97 14.83 -2.35
N LYS A 484 -11.44 14.04 -3.33
CA LYS A 484 -12.81 13.52 -3.31
C LYS A 484 -12.96 12.46 -2.21
N GLN A 485 -13.89 12.69 -1.29
CA GLN A 485 -14.27 11.77 -0.22
C GLN A 485 -15.65 11.16 -0.51
N THR A 486 -15.84 9.90 -0.15
CA THR A 486 -17.16 9.25 -0.19
C THR A 486 -17.61 8.94 1.24
N ILE A 487 -18.81 9.38 1.61
CA ILE A 487 -19.38 9.23 2.96
C ILE A 487 -20.85 8.83 2.79
N SER A 488 -21.35 7.82 3.48
CA SER A 488 -22.77 7.47 3.41
C SER A 488 -23.64 8.57 4.02
N ALA A 489 -24.87 8.73 3.52
CA ALA A 489 -25.85 9.68 4.05
C ALA A 489 -26.52 9.13 5.33
N THR A 490 -25.71 8.70 6.28
CA THR A 490 -26.10 7.99 7.50
C THR A 490 -25.55 8.69 8.73
N ASP A 491 -26.09 8.32 9.88
CA ASP A 491 -25.61 8.73 11.19
C ASP A 491 -25.56 7.49 12.08
N ASN A 492 -24.44 7.28 12.75
CA ASN A 492 -24.24 6.15 13.66
C ASN A 492 -24.06 6.56 15.13
N GLY A 493 -24.44 7.78 15.50
CA GLY A 493 -24.39 8.32 16.84
C GLY A 493 -22.96 8.36 17.38
N SER A 494 -22.67 7.63 18.45
CA SER A 494 -21.35 7.59 19.08
C SER A 494 -20.32 6.70 18.37
N GLY A 495 -20.63 6.20 17.17
CA GLY A 495 -19.73 5.41 16.35
C GLY A 495 -19.63 3.92 16.72
N TYR A 496 -18.82 3.20 15.96
CA TYR A 496 -18.52 1.78 16.15
C TYR A 496 -17.06 1.57 16.51
N ASN A 497 -16.81 0.89 17.62
CA ASN A 497 -15.45 0.54 18.05
C ASN A 497 -15.04 -0.83 17.52
N PHE A 498 -13.82 -0.94 17.02
CA PHE A 498 -13.26 -2.20 16.52
C PHE A 498 -11.93 -2.51 17.20
N ASN A 499 -11.77 -3.78 17.62
CA ASN A 499 -10.54 -4.28 18.22
C ASN A 499 -9.51 -4.71 17.17
N THR A 500 -8.27 -4.81 17.63
CA THR A 500 -7.14 -5.47 16.99
C THR A 500 -7.46 -6.88 16.47
N GLU A 501 -6.99 -7.23 15.27
CA GLU A 501 -7.03 -8.60 14.76
C GLU A 501 -5.86 -9.45 15.27
N GLY A 502 -4.74 -8.82 15.65
CA GLY A 502 -3.55 -9.46 16.21
C GLY A 502 -2.26 -8.78 15.72
N SER A 503 -1.12 -9.45 15.86
CA SER A 503 0.11 -9.09 15.16
C SER A 503 0.37 -10.06 14.00
N PHE A 504 0.95 -9.53 12.92
CA PHE A 504 1.28 -10.26 11.72
C PHE A 504 2.72 -9.95 11.35
N ASP A 505 3.49 -11.00 11.11
CA ASP A 505 4.84 -10.89 10.58
C ASP A 505 4.78 -10.95 9.06
N PHE A 506 5.06 -9.83 8.40
CA PHE A 506 5.13 -9.71 6.95
C PHE A 506 6.54 -9.98 6.40
N THR A 507 7.47 -10.45 7.25
CA THR A 507 8.79 -10.90 6.79
C THR A 507 8.64 -11.99 5.73
N SER A 508 9.39 -11.83 4.65
CA SER A 508 9.44 -12.75 3.52
C SER A 508 10.84 -12.73 2.94
N THR A 509 11.15 -13.69 2.05
CA THR A 509 12.44 -13.72 1.34
C THR A 509 12.70 -12.38 0.65
N GLY A 510 13.84 -11.77 1.00
CA GLY A 510 14.28 -10.50 0.44
C GLY A 510 13.62 -9.26 1.03
N VAL A 511 12.78 -9.35 2.08
CA VAL A 511 12.32 -8.15 2.80
C VAL A 511 13.40 -7.68 3.76
N HIS A 512 13.81 -6.42 3.64
CA HIS A 512 14.87 -5.79 4.43
C HIS A 512 14.61 -4.29 4.62
N ALA A 513 15.38 -3.61 5.47
CA ALA A 513 15.33 -2.16 5.53
C ALA A 513 15.95 -1.53 4.26
N PRO A 514 15.40 -0.45 3.69
CA PRO A 514 14.28 0.34 4.19
C PRO A 514 12.92 -0.33 3.96
N ASN A 515 12.09 -0.38 5.02
CA ASN A 515 10.74 -0.95 5.02
C ASN A 515 9.82 -0.27 6.05
#